data_AF-A0A0Q5VDF6-F1
#
_entry.id   AF-A0A0Q5VDF6-F1
#
_cell.length_a   1.000
_cell.length_b   1.000
_cell.length_c   1.000
_cell.angle_alpha   90.00
_cell.angle_beta   90.00
_cell.angle_gamma   90.00
#
_symmetry.space_group_name_H-M   'P 1'
#
loop_
_entity.id
_entity.type
_entity.pdbx_description
1 polymer ?
#
loop_
_entity_poly.entity_id
_entity_poly.type
_entity_poly.pdbx_seq_one_letter_code
_entity_poly.pdbx_strand_id
1 'polypeptide(L)'
;MEMADLVADRSTDPDVQDLAARILAAQEPEIDTLNGWLEAWGADRAESEMSGMDASAMGGMMSEEDVFPLEAASGVQFDRMWLQMTLEHHTGALGMAQTEISEGEDPQAIALAQDSTASQGAEITEMEQLLEGLSTQ
;
A
#
# COMPACT_ATOMS: atom_id res chain seq x y z
N MET A 1 -0.43 3.23 6.54
CA MET A 1 0.69 3.89 7.25
C MET A 1 1.26 2.98 8.34
N GLU A 2 0.41 2.40 9.18
CA GLU A 2 0.81 1.55 10.32
C GLU A 2 1.84 0.44 9.99
N MET A 3 1.79 -0.18 8.81
CA MET A 3 2.78 -1.19 8.41
C MET A 3 4.16 -0.64 8.01
N ALA A 4 4.22 0.54 7.39
CA ALA A 4 5.50 1.14 6.99
C ALA A 4 6.28 1.64 8.23
N ASP A 5 5.55 2.09 9.26
CA ASP A 5 6.14 2.55 10.52
C ASP A 5 6.86 1.43 11.29
N LEU A 6 6.41 0.17 11.14
CA LEU A 6 7.08 -0.99 11.75
C LEU A 6 8.50 -1.22 11.21
N VAL A 7 8.79 -0.79 9.97
CA VAL A 7 10.06 -1.12 9.30
C VAL A 7 11.26 -0.52 10.04
N ALA A 8 11.14 0.69 10.56
CA ALA A 8 12.21 1.38 11.26
C ALA A 8 12.71 0.62 12.50
N ASP A 9 11.81 -0.07 13.19
CA ASP A 9 12.12 -0.82 14.42
C ASP A 9 12.43 -2.29 14.18
N ARG A 10 12.00 -2.85 13.04
CA ARG A 10 12.01 -4.31 12.80
C ARG A 10 12.96 -4.75 11.69
N SER A 11 13.32 -3.87 10.76
CA SER A 11 14.29 -4.13 9.71
C SER A 11 15.68 -3.62 10.06
N THR A 12 16.72 -4.33 9.63
CA THR A 12 18.09 -3.81 9.60
C THR A 12 18.62 -3.66 8.17
N ASP A 13 17.79 -3.95 7.17
CA ASP A 13 18.14 -3.85 5.76
C ASP A 13 17.93 -2.39 5.31
N PRO A 14 19.00 -1.67 4.90
CA PRO A 14 18.90 -0.28 4.51
C PRO A 14 18.02 -0.07 3.27
N ASP A 15 17.93 -1.05 2.37
CA ASP A 15 17.15 -0.93 1.14
C ASP A 15 15.65 -1.06 1.46
N VAL A 16 15.29 -1.96 2.40
CA VAL A 16 13.90 -2.10 2.89
C VAL A 16 13.46 -0.84 3.67
N GLN A 17 14.35 -0.28 4.50
CA GLN A 17 14.08 0.97 5.21
C GLN A 17 13.87 2.16 4.27
N ASP A 18 14.70 2.28 3.23
CA ASP A 18 14.58 3.36 2.23
C ASP A 18 13.28 3.25 1.44
N LEU A 19 12.93 2.04 0.98
CA LEU A 19 11.68 1.78 0.27
C LEU A 19 10.47 2.17 1.13
N ALA A 20 10.42 1.73 2.40
CA ALA A 20 9.32 2.05 3.30
C ALA A 20 9.14 3.57 3.51
N ALA A 21 10.25 4.30 3.67
CA ALA A 21 10.22 5.75 3.81
C ALA A 21 9.70 6.46 2.55
N ARG A 22 10.08 5.98 1.36
CA ARG A 22 9.58 6.52 0.08
C ARG A 22 8.11 6.25 -0.13
N ILE A 23 7.63 5.04 0.16
CA ILE A 23 6.21 4.68 0.07
C ILE A 23 5.37 5.60 0.97
N LEU A 24 5.82 5.83 2.21
CA LEU A 24 5.10 6.71 3.14
C LEU A 24 5.02 8.15 2.61
N ALA A 25 6.15 8.69 2.15
CA ALA A 25 6.22 10.05 1.62
C ALA A 25 5.41 10.24 0.32
N ALA A 26 5.27 9.18 -0.49
CA ALA A 26 4.47 9.20 -1.71
C ALA A 26 2.96 9.11 -1.42
N GLN A 27 2.54 8.30 -0.45
CA GLN A 27 1.11 8.10 -0.15
C GLN A 27 0.46 9.23 0.65
N GLU A 28 1.19 9.97 1.50
CA GLU A 28 0.61 11.06 2.30
C GLU A 28 -0.12 12.12 1.45
N PRO A 29 0.49 12.69 0.38
CA PRO A 29 -0.20 13.65 -0.48
C PRO A 29 -1.41 13.08 -1.25
N GLU A 30 -1.36 11.79 -1.61
CA GLU A 30 -2.48 11.10 -2.28
C GLU A 30 -3.67 10.99 -1.32
N ILE A 31 -3.41 10.59 -0.07
CA ILE A 31 -4.42 10.51 0.99
C ILE A 31 -5.04 11.89 1.26
N ASP A 32 -4.24 12.94 1.34
CA ASP A 32 -4.74 14.32 1.53
C ASP A 32 -5.65 14.75 0.37
N THR A 33 -5.28 14.41 -0.87
CA THR A 33 -6.08 14.70 -2.07
C THR A 33 -7.42 13.98 -2.04
N LEU A 34 -7.41 12.66 -1.80
CA LEU A 34 -8.62 11.83 -1.72
C LEU A 34 -9.56 12.32 -0.61
N ASN A 35 -9.00 12.69 0.54
CA ASN A 35 -9.77 13.25 1.65
C ASN A 35 -10.41 14.60 1.31
N GLY A 36 -9.68 15.48 0.62
CA GLY A 36 -10.21 16.76 0.13
C GLY A 36 -11.36 16.57 -0.86
N TRP A 37 -11.29 15.55 -1.71
CA TRP A 37 -12.39 15.22 -2.62
C TRP A 37 -13.62 14.67 -1.90
N LEU A 38 -13.45 13.76 -0.93
CA LEU A 38 -14.57 13.28 -0.11
C LEU A 38 -15.32 14.44 0.55
N GLU A 39 -14.59 15.39 1.15
CA GLU A 39 -15.19 16.60 1.74
C GLU A 39 -15.91 17.46 0.67
N ALA A 40 -15.26 17.72 -0.46
CA ALA A 40 -15.83 18.54 -1.55
C ALA A 40 -17.09 17.93 -2.17
N TRP A 41 -17.15 16.59 -2.25
CA TRP A 41 -18.30 15.85 -2.77
C TRP A 41 -19.38 15.63 -1.70
N GLY A 42 -19.12 15.97 -0.43
CA GLY A 42 -20.02 15.71 0.69
C GLY A 42 -20.21 14.21 0.96
N ALA A 43 -19.22 13.39 0.58
CA ALA A 43 -19.18 11.97 0.87
C ALA A 43 -18.63 11.76 2.29
N ASP A 44 -19.29 10.91 3.08
CA ASP A 44 -18.75 10.51 4.36
C ASP A 44 -17.49 9.66 4.15
N ARG A 45 -16.47 9.89 4.98
CA ARG A 45 -15.39 8.91 5.11
C ARG A 45 -16.02 7.60 5.52
N ALA A 46 -15.76 6.53 4.78
CA ALA A 46 -16.26 5.20 5.06
C ALA A 46 -15.57 4.59 6.31
N GLU A 47 -15.70 5.22 7.47
CA GLU A 47 -15.27 4.65 8.74
C GLU A 47 -16.29 3.61 9.26
N SER A 48 -17.57 3.70 8.85
CA SER A 48 -18.65 2.84 9.37
C SER A 48 -19.11 1.70 8.46
N GLU A 49 -18.87 1.75 7.15
CA GLU A 49 -19.34 0.72 6.20
C GLU A 49 -18.34 -0.44 6.02
N MET A 50 -17.06 -0.25 6.38
CA MET A 50 -16.04 -1.31 6.32
C MET A 50 -16.08 -2.27 7.52
N SER A 51 -16.80 -1.93 8.60
CA SER A 51 -16.93 -2.77 9.82
C SER A 51 -17.67 -4.11 9.59
N GLY A 52 -18.22 -4.35 8.39
CA GLY A 52 -18.94 -5.58 8.06
C GLY A 52 -18.59 -6.19 6.70
N MET A 53 -17.70 -5.56 5.92
CA MET A 53 -17.14 -6.14 4.70
C MET A 53 -15.79 -6.75 5.03
N ASP A 54 -15.58 -7.99 4.59
CA ASP A 54 -14.27 -8.64 4.66
C ASP A 54 -13.26 -7.77 3.91
N ALA A 55 -12.32 -7.14 4.62
CA ALA A 55 -11.35 -6.22 4.00
C ALA A 55 -10.56 -6.92 2.89
N SER A 56 -10.31 -8.22 3.04
CA SER A 56 -9.70 -9.10 2.03
C SER A 56 -10.52 -9.22 0.73
N ALA A 57 -11.81 -8.89 0.73
CA ALA A 57 -12.63 -8.82 -0.50
C ALA A 57 -12.29 -7.62 -1.40
N MET A 58 -11.61 -6.59 -0.88
CA MET A 58 -11.19 -5.42 -1.68
C MET A 58 -9.86 -5.60 -2.41
N GLY A 59 -9.27 -6.80 -2.39
CA GLY A 59 -8.03 -7.13 -3.13
C GLY A 59 -6.83 -6.33 -2.66
N GLY A 60 -5.91 -6.96 -1.91
CA GLY A 60 -4.69 -6.32 -1.41
C GLY A 60 -4.84 -5.61 -0.06
N MET A 61 -6.06 -5.36 0.41
CA MET A 61 -6.30 -5.00 1.81
C MET A 61 -6.05 -6.22 2.72
N MET A 62 -5.24 -6.03 3.76
CA MET A 62 -4.84 -7.09 4.67
C MET A 62 -5.75 -7.11 5.90
N SER A 63 -6.05 -8.30 6.41
CA SER A 63 -6.84 -8.42 7.64
C SER A 63 -5.98 -8.11 8.88
N GLU A 64 -6.63 -7.74 10.00
CA GLU A 64 -5.94 -7.58 11.28
C GLU A 64 -5.20 -8.88 11.69
N GLU A 65 -5.73 -10.05 11.31
CA GLU A 65 -5.10 -11.35 11.57
C GLU A 65 -3.81 -11.55 10.77
N ASP A 66 -3.69 -10.93 9.59
CA ASP A 66 -2.49 -10.97 8.76
C ASP A 66 -1.38 -10.07 9.33
N VAL A 67 -1.74 -8.92 9.92
CA VAL A 67 -0.77 -7.95 10.48
C VAL A 67 -0.17 -8.44 11.80
N PHE A 68 -0.89 -9.23 12.61
CA PHE A 68 -0.40 -9.69 13.90
C PHE A 68 0.93 -10.50 13.83
N PRO A 69 1.09 -11.48 12.93
CA PRO A 69 2.38 -12.13 12.69
C PRO A 69 3.51 -11.18 12.29
N LEU A 70 3.22 -10.10 11.56
CA LEU A 70 4.20 -9.11 11.12
C LEU A 70 4.77 -8.34 12.32
N GLU A 71 3.92 -7.91 13.25
CA GLU A 71 4.34 -7.18 14.46
C GLU A 71 5.29 -7.99 15.37
N ALA A 72 5.18 -9.32 15.32
CA ALA A 72 6.02 -10.23 16.09
C ALA A 72 7.35 -10.57 15.40
N ALA A 73 7.47 -10.34 14.08
CA ALA A 73 8.66 -10.65 13.31
C ALA A 73 9.74 -9.56 13.44
N SER A 74 11.01 -9.91 13.16
CA SER A 74 12.13 -8.94 13.05
C SER A 74 13.23 -9.48 12.15
N GLY A 75 14.10 -8.60 11.65
CA GLY A 75 15.18 -8.91 10.71
C GLY A 75 14.65 -9.49 9.39
N VAL A 76 15.42 -10.37 8.76
CA VAL A 76 15.11 -10.93 7.42
C VAL A 76 13.72 -11.58 7.34
N GLN A 77 13.21 -12.16 8.44
CA GLN A 77 11.85 -12.71 8.46
C GLN A 77 10.79 -11.61 8.33
N PHE A 78 10.97 -10.51 9.06
CA PHE A 78 10.11 -9.34 8.95
C PHE A 78 10.20 -8.74 7.55
N ASP A 79 11.42 -8.56 7.02
CA ASP A 79 11.64 -7.96 5.70
C ASP A 79 10.88 -8.73 4.61
N ARG A 80 10.98 -10.06 4.63
CA ARG A 80 10.26 -10.92 3.69
C ARG A 80 8.75 -10.78 3.82
N MET A 81 8.22 -10.81 5.04
CA MET A 81 6.77 -10.71 5.27
C MET A 81 6.26 -9.34 4.83
N TRP A 82 6.93 -8.27 5.25
CA TRP A 82 6.57 -6.89 4.91
C TRP A 82 6.57 -6.65 3.39
N LEU A 83 7.60 -7.12 2.68
CA LEU A 83 7.69 -6.99 1.22
C LEU A 83 6.58 -7.78 0.51
N GLN A 84 6.29 -9.02 0.94
CA GLN A 84 5.23 -9.83 0.33
C GLN A 84 3.85 -9.21 0.52
N MET A 85 3.58 -8.72 1.73
CA MET A 85 2.34 -8.06 2.11
C MET A 85 2.13 -6.75 1.35
N THR A 86 3.17 -5.91 1.30
CA THR A 86 3.11 -4.62 0.60
C THR A 86 2.98 -4.83 -0.92
N LEU A 87 3.63 -5.87 -1.47
CA LEU A 87 3.49 -6.27 -2.87
C LEU A 87 2.05 -6.67 -3.22
N GLU A 88 1.40 -7.46 -2.38
CA GLU A 88 -0.01 -7.85 -2.57
C GLU A 88 -0.94 -6.63 -2.49
N HIS A 89 -0.72 -5.76 -1.50
CA HIS A 89 -1.45 -4.51 -1.34
C HIS A 89 -1.34 -3.61 -2.58
N HIS A 90 -0.13 -3.35 -3.05
CA HIS A 90 0.12 -2.54 -4.24
C HIS A 90 -0.47 -3.16 -5.51
N THR A 91 -0.44 -4.48 -5.64
CA THR A 91 -1.07 -5.16 -6.79
C THR A 91 -2.58 -4.96 -6.80
N GLY A 92 -3.22 -5.03 -5.63
CA GLY A 92 -4.64 -4.71 -5.46
C GLY A 92 -4.98 -3.25 -5.80
N ALA A 93 -4.19 -2.32 -5.27
CA ALA A 93 -4.31 -0.89 -5.57
C ALA A 93 -4.10 -0.55 -7.05
N LEU A 94 -3.16 -1.20 -7.74
CA LEU A 94 -3.02 -1.08 -9.19
C LEU A 94 -4.26 -1.56 -9.94
N GLY A 95 -4.92 -2.62 -9.46
CA GLY A 95 -6.18 -3.10 -10.03
C GLY A 95 -7.28 -2.06 -9.92
N MET A 96 -7.45 -1.46 -8.73
CA MET A 96 -8.44 -0.40 -8.50
C MET A 96 -8.14 0.85 -9.33
N ALA A 97 -6.88 1.29 -9.39
CA ALA A 97 -6.49 2.45 -10.18
C ALA A 97 -6.73 2.23 -11.68
N GLN A 98 -6.47 1.02 -12.19
CA GLN A 98 -6.80 0.67 -13.58
C GLN A 98 -8.31 0.72 -13.85
N THR A 99 -9.14 0.26 -12.91
CA THR A 99 -10.60 0.41 -13.03
C THR A 99 -10.99 1.87 -13.13
N GLU A 100 -10.50 2.74 -12.23
CA GLU A 100 -10.78 4.18 -12.27
C GLU A 100 -10.33 4.82 -13.60
N ILE A 101 -9.15 4.46 -14.11
CA ILE A 101 -8.67 4.96 -15.40
C ILE A 101 -9.60 4.57 -16.57
N SER A 102 -10.18 3.38 -16.50
CA SER A 102 -10.99 2.83 -17.60
C SER A 102 -12.47 3.18 -17.53
N GLU A 103 -13.01 3.33 -16.33
CA GLU A 103 -14.45 3.45 -16.06
C GLU A 103 -14.83 4.74 -15.33
N GLY A 104 -13.85 5.47 -14.78
CA GLY A 104 -14.06 6.70 -14.04
C GLY A 104 -14.62 7.84 -14.90
N GLU A 105 -15.29 8.78 -14.22
CA GLU A 105 -15.91 9.95 -14.86
C GLU A 105 -15.24 11.27 -14.46
N ASP A 106 -14.59 11.33 -13.30
CA ASP A 106 -13.92 12.53 -12.81
C ASP A 106 -12.48 12.61 -13.37
N PRO A 107 -12.14 13.63 -14.18
CA PRO A 107 -10.82 13.73 -14.80
C PRO A 107 -9.68 13.97 -13.81
N GLN A 108 -9.95 14.49 -12.61
CA GLN A 108 -8.93 14.61 -11.55
C GLN A 108 -8.68 13.27 -10.89
N ALA A 109 -9.74 12.48 -10.63
CA ALA A 109 -9.61 11.12 -10.10
C ALA A 109 -8.86 10.19 -11.06
N ILE A 110 -9.17 10.26 -12.36
CA ILE A 110 -8.45 9.51 -13.41
C ILE A 110 -6.96 9.91 -13.45
N ALA A 111 -6.65 11.21 -13.34
CA ALA A 111 -5.27 11.69 -13.37
C ALA A 111 -4.48 11.18 -12.15
N LEU A 112 -5.06 11.24 -10.96
CA LEU A 112 -4.44 10.68 -9.75
C LEU A 112 -4.21 9.17 -9.91
N ALA A 113 -5.20 8.43 -10.43
CA ALA A 113 -5.05 7.00 -10.66
C ALA A 113 -3.90 6.68 -11.64
N GLN A 114 -3.71 7.48 -12.70
CA GLN A 114 -2.57 7.34 -13.61
C GLN A 114 -1.24 7.55 -12.89
N ASP A 115 -1.13 8.60 -12.07
CA ASP A 115 0.08 8.89 -11.31
C ASP A 115 0.38 7.76 -10.29
N SER A 116 -0.65 7.30 -9.56
CA SER A 116 -0.54 6.17 -8.62
C SER A 116 -0.13 4.86 -9.32
N THR A 117 -0.60 4.60 -10.57
CA THR A 117 -0.14 3.40 -11.29
C THR A 117 1.34 3.44 -11.64
N ALA A 118 1.87 4.62 -11.94
CA ALA A 118 3.28 4.78 -12.27
C ALA A 118 4.19 4.63 -11.03
N SER A 119 3.81 5.25 -9.91
CA SER A 119 4.57 5.14 -8.65
C SER A 119 4.53 3.71 -8.10
N GLN A 120 3.33 3.15 -7.93
CA GLN A 120 3.18 1.82 -7.34
C GLN A 120 3.75 0.70 -8.23
N GLY A 121 3.73 0.85 -9.56
CA GLY A 121 4.39 -0.09 -10.46
C GLY A 121 5.92 -0.13 -10.31
N ALA A 122 6.54 1.01 -10.04
CA ALA A 122 7.97 1.07 -9.74
C ALA A 122 8.29 0.42 -8.39
N GLU A 123 7.47 0.66 -7.37
CA GLU A 123 7.61 0.08 -6.03
C GLU A 123 7.43 -1.45 -6.05
N ILE A 124 6.48 -1.97 -6.83
CA ILE A 124 6.32 -3.42 -7.07
C ILE A 124 7.60 -4.03 -7.63
N THR A 125 8.14 -3.42 -8.68
CA THR A 125 9.37 -3.91 -9.35
C THR A 125 10.55 -3.93 -8.40
N GLU A 126 10.64 -2.96 -7.49
CA GLU A 126 11.68 -2.88 -6.47
C GLU A 126 11.49 -3.94 -5.38
N MET A 127 10.26 -4.14 -4.88
CA MET A 127 9.94 -5.17 -3.89
C MET A 127 10.27 -6.58 -4.40
N GLU A 128 9.97 -6.88 -5.66
CA GLU A 128 10.33 -8.16 -6.28
C GLU A 128 11.85 -8.38 -6.26
N GLN A 129 12.65 -7.35 -6.59
CA GLN A 129 14.11 -7.44 -6.58
C GLN A 129 14.66 -7.66 -5.17
N LEU A 130 14.11 -6.97 -4.17
CA LEU A 130 14.50 -7.15 -2.77
C LEU A 130 14.16 -8.57 -2.28
N LEU A 131 12.97 -9.09 -2.61
CA LEU A 131 12.55 -10.45 -2.27
C LEU A 131 13.45 -11.52 -2.89
N GLU A 132 13.86 -11.34 -4.15
CA GLU A 132 14.83 -12.21 -4.81
C GLU A 132 16.19 -12.16 -4.09
N GLY A 133 16.66 -10.96 -3.73
CA GLY A 133 17.90 -10.76 -2.96
C GLY A 133 17.89 -11.48 -1.61
N LEU A 134 16.79 -11.38 -0.86
CA LEU A 134 16.61 -12.08 0.43
C LEU A 134 16.56 -13.61 0.30
N SER A 135 16.28 -14.15 -0.88
CA SER A 135 16.22 -15.60 -1.13
C SER A 135 17.60 -16.21 -1.43
N THR A 136 18.61 -15.37 -1.66
CA THR A 136 19.99 -15.79 -1.97
C THR A 136 20.94 -15.76 -0.77
N GLN A 137 20.46 -15.30 0.39
CA GLN A 137 21.17 -15.25 1.68
C GLN A 137 20.85 -16.47 2.56
#